data_AF-A0A846CWM5-F1
#
_entry.id   AF-A0A846CWM5-F1
#
_cell.length_a   1.000
_cell.length_b   1.000
_cell.length_c   1.000
_cell.angle_alpha   90.00
_cell.angle_beta   90.00
_cell.angle_gamma   90.00
#
_symmetry.space_group_name_H-M   'P 1'
#
loop_
_entity.id
_entity.type
_entity.pdbx_description
1 polymer ?
#
loop_
_entity_poly.entity_id
_entity_poly.type
_entity_poly.pdbx_seq_one_letter_code
_entity_poly.pdbx_strand_id
1 'polypeptide(L)'
;CPFINAVLEQGGLIPHYVHADQFGPLSDVDEIWEYEDEALLGPSHHYPWRLNQAAQQAGMRIVLDGLDGDNVVFHGVSRLTELAHQGQWETFVQEAEAFSEHFGNSPQGLLKHYSILHLKTLAKQFRWIAFGKAVHQIHKRFGISRKHLLLNHGLKALVPEAINQLWRKWRRQDKSASSVSPLVNRNFAERIGIDQRIQALDKSDQPSLTVREDHWRNLTQGIFPLILEQLDRYNAAFSLEARHPFMDKRLLEFCLALPSEQKLYQGWSRMVLRRGMADILPKAVQWRGGKAHMGPNFIHGLLTLNRQVFDDVILNKLELIEGYVDTDFLRQVHRRMTSGGRVREKDCMTVWQGIILALWLDRTQATP
;
A
#
# COMPACT_ATOMS: atom_id res chain seq x y z
N CYS A 1 -1.80 -24.04 5.71
CA CYS A 1 -0.90 -22.87 5.63
C CYS A 1 0.17 -23.02 6.71
N PRO A 2 1.47 -23.06 6.39
CA PRO A 2 2.52 -23.40 7.37
C PRO A 2 2.55 -22.48 8.60
N PHE A 3 2.23 -21.18 8.42
CA PHE A 3 2.19 -20.23 9.52
C PHE A 3 0.98 -20.42 10.45
N ILE A 4 -0.19 -20.76 9.90
CA ILE A 4 -1.38 -21.07 10.71
C ILE A 4 -1.12 -22.34 11.52
N ASN A 5 -0.60 -23.38 10.87
CA ASN A 5 -0.28 -24.66 11.52
C ASN A 5 0.70 -24.46 12.68
N ALA A 6 1.77 -23.68 12.48
CA ALA A 6 2.74 -23.39 13.54
C ALA A 6 2.10 -22.73 14.77
N VAL A 7 1.10 -21.84 14.59
CA VAL A 7 0.38 -21.24 15.72
C VAL A 7 -0.50 -22.26 16.43
N LEU A 8 -1.24 -23.07 15.67
CA LEU A 8 -2.17 -24.07 16.20
C LEU A 8 -1.46 -25.22 16.93
N GLU A 9 -0.25 -25.59 16.50
CA GLU A 9 0.59 -26.61 17.14
C GLU A 9 0.97 -26.26 18.59
N GLN A 10 0.87 -24.99 18.99
CA GLN A 10 1.07 -24.57 20.39
C GLN A 10 -0.10 -24.97 21.31
N GLY A 11 -1.25 -25.36 20.74
CA GLY A 11 -2.46 -25.71 21.48
C GLY A 11 -3.26 -24.51 22.00
N GLY A 12 -4.34 -24.80 22.74
CA GLY A 12 -5.16 -23.77 23.38
C GLY A 12 -6.09 -22.98 22.43
N LEU A 13 -6.18 -23.38 21.16
CA LEU A 13 -7.01 -22.74 20.14
C LEU A 13 -7.91 -23.78 19.46
N ILE A 14 -9.18 -23.42 19.24
CA ILE A 14 -10.12 -24.17 18.40
C ILE A 14 -10.15 -23.47 17.04
N PRO A 15 -9.60 -24.07 15.97
CA PRO A 15 -9.55 -23.42 14.68
C PRO A 15 -10.90 -23.47 13.96
N HIS A 16 -11.29 -22.34 13.38
CA HIS A 16 -12.36 -22.23 12.39
C HIS A 16 -11.75 -21.71 11.09
N TYR A 17 -12.02 -22.37 9.97
CA TYR A 17 -11.42 -22.04 8.67
C TYR A 17 -12.45 -21.44 7.73
N VAL A 18 -12.06 -20.33 7.09
CA VAL A 18 -12.75 -19.75 5.93
C VAL A 18 -11.86 -19.93 4.71
N HIS A 19 -12.39 -20.60 3.69
CA HIS A 19 -11.65 -20.99 2.50
C HIS A 19 -11.80 -19.92 1.41
N ALA A 20 -10.80 -19.04 1.32
CA ALA A 20 -10.77 -17.87 0.44
C ALA A 20 -10.77 -18.19 -1.07
N ASP A 21 -10.72 -19.46 -1.46
CA ASP A 21 -10.83 -20.00 -2.81
C ASP A 21 -12.26 -20.45 -3.17
N GLN A 22 -13.22 -20.35 -2.24
CA GLN A 22 -14.62 -20.78 -2.45
C GLN A 22 -15.57 -19.62 -2.76
N PHE A 23 -15.09 -18.38 -2.67
CA PHE A 23 -15.86 -17.17 -2.96
C PHE A 23 -14.94 -16.15 -3.64
N GLY A 24 -15.53 -15.23 -4.40
CA GLY A 24 -14.79 -14.24 -5.17
C GLY A 24 -15.08 -12.81 -4.74
N PRO A 25 -14.37 -11.84 -5.34
CA PRO A 25 -14.48 -10.43 -4.98
C PRO A 25 -15.82 -9.78 -5.32
N LEU A 26 -16.74 -10.48 -6.00
CA LEU A 26 -18.09 -9.99 -6.28
C LEU A 26 -19.17 -10.88 -5.64
N SER A 27 -18.80 -11.90 -4.88
CA SER A 27 -19.75 -12.90 -4.37
C SER A 27 -20.77 -12.35 -3.38
N ASP A 28 -20.38 -11.35 -2.58
CA ASP A 28 -21.18 -10.83 -1.46
C ASP A 28 -21.54 -9.34 -1.65
N VAL A 29 -21.32 -8.81 -2.85
CA VAL A 29 -21.34 -7.37 -3.11
C VAL A 29 -22.73 -6.75 -2.84
N ASP A 30 -23.80 -7.46 -3.20
CA ASP A 30 -25.17 -6.97 -3.02
C ASP A 30 -25.58 -6.87 -1.55
N GLU A 31 -25.15 -7.84 -0.73
CA GLU A 31 -25.39 -7.87 0.71
C GLU A 31 -24.58 -6.78 1.41
N ILE A 32 -23.33 -6.59 1.01
CA ILE A 32 -22.45 -5.54 1.54
C ILE A 32 -23.02 -4.15 1.27
N TRP A 33 -23.59 -3.93 0.09
CA TRP A 33 -24.25 -2.68 -0.27
C TRP A 33 -25.61 -2.44 0.39
N GLU A 34 -26.10 -3.35 1.23
CA GLU A 34 -27.20 -3.03 2.17
C GLU A 34 -26.68 -2.24 3.39
N TYR A 35 -25.39 -2.32 3.66
CA TYR A 35 -24.73 -1.67 4.80
C TYR A 35 -23.77 -0.55 4.38
N GLU A 36 -23.32 -0.54 3.12
CA GLU A 36 -22.44 0.51 2.57
C GLU A 36 -23.22 1.43 1.62
N ASP A 37 -23.18 2.74 1.89
CA ASP A 37 -23.79 3.78 1.05
C ASP A 37 -22.89 4.24 -0.11
N GLU A 38 -21.80 3.52 -0.38
CA GLU A 38 -20.83 3.87 -1.41
C GLU A 38 -20.22 2.65 -2.11
N ALA A 39 -19.58 2.89 -3.27
CA ALA A 39 -18.84 1.87 -3.99
C ALA A 39 -17.56 1.47 -3.23
N LEU A 40 -17.11 0.23 -3.46
CA LEU A 40 -16.03 -0.38 -2.69
C LEU A 40 -14.64 -0.02 -3.24
N LEU A 41 -13.83 0.66 -2.42
CA LEU A 41 -12.50 1.14 -2.80
C LEU A 41 -11.53 0.01 -3.19
N GLY A 42 -11.57 -1.09 -2.45
CA GLY A 42 -10.62 -2.20 -2.58
C GLY A 42 -11.31 -3.55 -2.83
N PRO A 43 -10.64 -4.48 -3.54
CA PRO A 43 -11.22 -5.76 -3.91
C PRO A 43 -11.28 -6.80 -2.77
N SER A 44 -10.94 -6.42 -1.54
CA SER A 44 -10.74 -7.37 -0.41
C SER A 44 -11.88 -7.40 0.62
N HIS A 45 -12.97 -6.66 0.38
CA HIS A 45 -14.14 -6.54 1.28
C HIS A 45 -14.83 -7.88 1.60
N HIS A 46 -14.81 -8.84 0.67
CA HIS A 46 -15.41 -10.16 0.83
C HIS A 46 -14.74 -10.98 1.96
N TYR A 47 -13.47 -10.73 2.28
CA TYR A 47 -12.77 -11.45 3.35
C TYR A 47 -13.32 -11.13 4.76
N PRO A 48 -13.36 -9.87 5.22
CA PRO A 48 -13.96 -9.56 6.51
C PRO A 48 -15.44 -9.96 6.56
N TRP A 49 -16.20 -9.80 5.47
CA TRP A 49 -17.59 -10.24 5.41
C TRP A 49 -17.75 -11.74 5.72
N ARG A 50 -17.01 -12.61 5.01
CA ARG A 50 -17.07 -14.07 5.23
C ARG A 50 -16.47 -14.51 6.56
N LEU A 51 -15.47 -13.80 7.08
CA LEU A 51 -14.94 -14.06 8.43
C LEU A 51 -15.98 -13.75 9.50
N ASN A 52 -16.69 -12.63 9.36
CA ASN A 52 -17.75 -12.23 10.29
C ASN A 52 -18.93 -13.21 10.24
N GLN A 53 -19.36 -13.62 9.04
CA GLN A 53 -20.36 -14.65 8.87
C GLN A 53 -19.97 -15.95 9.60
N ALA A 54 -18.73 -16.41 9.43
CA ALA A 54 -18.24 -17.62 10.09
C ALA A 54 -18.16 -17.46 11.62
N ALA A 55 -17.75 -16.29 12.12
CA ALA A 55 -17.71 -15.99 13.56
C ALA A 55 -19.11 -16.01 14.19
N GLN A 56 -20.10 -15.41 13.52
CA GLN A 56 -21.49 -15.45 13.95
C GLN A 56 -22.04 -16.88 13.97
N GLN A 57 -21.78 -17.67 12.92
CA GLN A 57 -22.20 -19.09 12.86
C GLN A 57 -21.56 -19.94 13.95
N ALA A 58 -20.34 -19.58 14.39
CA ALA A 58 -19.68 -20.18 15.55
C ALA A 58 -20.25 -19.71 16.90
N GLY A 59 -21.27 -18.84 16.91
CA GLY A 59 -21.91 -18.30 18.11
C GLY A 59 -21.11 -17.20 18.81
N MET A 60 -20.13 -16.59 18.13
CA MET A 60 -19.35 -15.50 18.69
C MET A 60 -20.17 -14.21 18.70
N ARG A 61 -19.91 -13.36 19.71
CA ARG A 61 -20.47 -12.01 19.81
C ARG A 61 -19.39 -10.92 19.81
N ILE A 62 -18.15 -11.29 20.13
CA ILE A 62 -17.00 -10.38 20.20
C ILE A 62 -15.91 -10.98 19.32
N VAL A 63 -15.32 -10.15 18.45
CA VAL A 63 -14.18 -10.53 17.62
C VAL A 63 -13.00 -9.64 17.98
N LEU A 64 -11.86 -10.24 18.29
CA LEU A 64 -10.59 -9.54 18.41
C LEU A 64 -9.84 -9.72 17.10
N ASP A 65 -9.50 -8.63 16.44
CA ASP A 65 -8.71 -8.69 15.21
C ASP A 65 -7.30 -8.09 15.38
N GLY A 66 -6.52 -8.19 14.31
CA GLY A 66 -5.19 -7.57 14.21
C GLY A 66 -5.20 -6.31 13.36
N LEU A 67 -6.34 -5.60 13.27
CA LEU A 67 -6.52 -4.51 12.32
C LEU A 67 -5.36 -3.52 12.43
N ASP A 68 -4.70 -3.37 11.29
CA ASP A 68 -3.65 -2.41 11.02
C ASP A 68 -2.53 -2.29 12.06
N GLY A 69 -2.25 -3.40 12.78
CA GLY A 69 -1.20 -3.46 13.78
C GLY A 69 0.19 -3.17 13.21
N ASP A 70 0.42 -3.34 11.91
CA ASP A 70 1.67 -2.95 11.27
C ASP A 70 1.86 -1.46 11.10
N ASN A 71 0.80 -0.68 10.93
CA ASN A 71 0.90 0.77 10.95
C ASN A 71 1.06 1.29 12.38
N VAL A 72 0.37 0.70 13.36
CA VAL A 72 0.52 1.04 14.80
C VAL A 72 1.93 0.78 15.32
N VAL A 73 2.46 -0.43 15.13
CA VAL A 73 3.85 -0.75 15.54
C VAL A 73 4.85 0.00 14.65
N PHE A 74 4.44 0.23 13.40
CA PHE A 74 5.18 0.84 12.32
C PHE A 74 6.35 0.00 11.82
N HIS A 75 6.50 -0.07 10.49
CA HIS A 75 7.60 -0.79 9.86
C HIS A 75 8.98 -0.19 10.18
N GLY A 76 9.08 1.14 10.25
CA GLY A 76 10.31 1.86 10.58
C GLY A 76 11.36 1.97 9.48
N VAL A 77 11.06 1.59 8.23
CA VAL A 77 12.04 1.64 7.12
C VAL A 77 12.51 3.07 6.83
N SER A 78 11.69 4.09 7.13
CA SER A 78 12.08 5.49 7.10
C SER A 78 13.22 5.86 8.05
N ARG A 79 13.66 4.95 8.94
CA ARG A 79 14.91 5.08 9.69
C ARG A 79 16.09 5.24 8.74
N LEU A 80 16.04 4.64 7.56
CA LEU A 80 17.04 4.85 6.52
C LEU A 80 17.11 6.33 6.09
N THR A 81 15.98 7.03 5.96
CA THR A 81 15.97 8.49 5.70
C THR A 81 16.59 9.26 6.86
N GLU A 82 16.21 8.90 8.09
CA GLU A 82 16.69 9.55 9.32
C GLU A 82 18.22 9.39 9.49
N LEU A 83 18.75 8.16 9.30
CA LEU A 83 20.18 7.86 9.33
C LEU A 83 20.95 8.62 8.25
N ALA A 84 20.41 8.66 7.03
CA ALA A 84 21.00 9.45 5.95
C ALA A 84 21.04 10.93 6.33
N HIS A 85 19.96 11.47 6.89
CA HIS A 85 19.86 12.86 7.32
C HIS A 85 20.86 13.22 8.43
N GLN A 86 21.09 12.30 9.37
CA GLN A 86 22.07 12.43 10.45
C GLN A 86 23.52 12.21 9.98
N GLY A 87 23.73 11.80 8.72
CA GLY A 87 25.06 11.47 8.17
C GLY A 87 25.62 10.13 8.67
N GLN A 88 24.79 9.27 9.27
CA GLN A 88 25.16 7.94 9.79
C GLN A 88 25.16 6.89 8.68
N TRP A 89 25.95 7.12 7.63
CA TRP A 89 25.96 6.31 6.42
C TRP A 89 26.45 4.87 6.60
N GLU A 90 27.28 4.60 7.61
CA GLU A 90 27.72 3.24 7.89
C GLU A 90 26.56 2.39 8.43
N THR A 91 25.85 2.90 9.44
CA THR A 91 24.64 2.27 9.98
C THR A 91 23.54 2.17 8.92
N PHE A 92 23.37 3.21 8.09
CA PHE A 92 22.45 3.18 6.95
C PHE A 92 22.70 1.98 6.03
N VAL A 93 23.97 1.77 5.63
CA VAL A 93 24.34 0.68 4.73
C VAL A 93 24.06 -0.67 5.38
N GLN A 94 24.49 -0.85 6.63
CA GLN A 94 24.29 -2.09 7.38
C GLN A 94 22.81 -2.45 7.50
N GLU A 95 21.96 -1.48 7.86
CA GLU A 95 20.52 -1.68 7.96
C GLU A 95 19.87 -1.96 6.60
N ALA A 96 20.31 -1.28 5.53
CA ALA A 96 19.78 -1.49 4.18
C ALA A 96 20.17 -2.86 3.59
N GLU A 97 21.40 -3.31 3.82
CA GLU A 97 21.89 -4.64 3.42
C GLU A 97 21.12 -5.73 4.20
N ALA A 98 21.05 -5.62 5.52
CA ALA A 98 20.30 -6.59 6.33
C ALA A 98 18.79 -6.61 5.98
N PHE A 99 18.19 -5.45 5.70
CA PHE A 99 16.78 -5.40 5.28
C PHE A 99 16.59 -6.09 3.92
N SER A 100 17.52 -5.89 3.00
CA SER A 100 17.51 -6.57 1.71
C SER A 100 17.57 -8.10 1.87
N GLU A 101 18.40 -8.60 2.77
CA GLU A 101 18.51 -10.05 3.05
C GLU A 101 17.21 -10.64 3.61
N HIS A 102 16.51 -9.92 4.49
CA HIS A 102 15.30 -10.41 5.13
C HIS A 102 14.03 -10.26 4.29
N PHE A 103 13.95 -9.25 3.41
CA PHE A 103 12.73 -8.89 2.69
C PHE A 103 12.85 -8.98 1.16
N GLY A 104 14.04 -9.29 0.63
CA GLY A 104 14.29 -9.50 -0.81
C GLY A 104 14.31 -8.22 -1.65
N ASN A 105 14.35 -7.03 -1.03
CA ASN A 105 14.46 -5.76 -1.72
C ASN A 105 15.89 -5.53 -2.24
N SER A 106 16.07 -4.71 -3.27
CA SER A 106 17.41 -4.32 -3.72
C SER A 106 18.03 -3.28 -2.76
N PRO A 107 19.26 -3.47 -2.26
CA PRO A 107 19.93 -2.47 -1.42
C PRO A 107 20.12 -1.13 -2.15
N GLN A 108 20.40 -1.18 -3.45
CA GLN A 108 20.50 0.00 -4.30
C GLN A 108 19.14 0.70 -4.47
N GLY A 109 18.04 -0.07 -4.50
CA GLY A 109 16.68 0.45 -4.53
C GLY A 109 16.33 1.22 -3.25
N LEU A 110 16.68 0.67 -2.09
CA LEU A 110 16.52 1.33 -0.78
C LEU A 110 17.33 2.63 -0.72
N LEU A 111 18.60 2.59 -1.14
CA LEU A 111 19.42 3.79 -1.23
C LEU A 111 18.76 4.86 -2.09
N LYS A 112 18.31 4.50 -3.29
CA LYS A 112 17.64 5.43 -4.20
C LYS A 112 16.43 6.09 -3.55
N HIS A 113 15.63 5.31 -2.83
CA HIS A 113 14.39 5.80 -2.24
C HIS A 113 14.64 6.68 -0.99
N TYR A 114 15.51 6.23 -0.07
CA TYR A 114 15.65 6.84 1.26
C TYR A 114 16.82 7.83 1.40
N SER A 115 17.80 7.84 0.50
CA SER A 115 18.98 8.73 0.63
C SER A 115 19.02 9.92 -0.34
N ILE A 116 18.32 9.82 -1.48
CA ILE A 116 18.47 10.79 -2.58
C ILE A 116 18.05 12.19 -2.17
N LEU A 117 16.96 12.31 -1.40
CA LEU A 117 16.50 13.61 -0.95
C LEU A 117 17.59 14.30 -0.12
N HIS A 118 18.18 13.59 0.85
CA HIS A 118 19.21 14.17 1.69
C HIS A 118 20.45 14.59 0.89
N LEU A 119 20.89 13.78 -0.09
CA LEU A 119 21.98 14.16 -1.00
C LEU A 119 21.67 15.47 -1.74
N LYS A 120 20.45 15.62 -2.26
CA LYS A 120 20.00 16.86 -2.92
C LYS A 120 19.99 18.03 -1.93
N THR A 121 19.54 17.82 -0.70
CA THR A 121 19.51 18.85 0.35
C THR A 121 20.92 19.33 0.70
N LEU A 122 21.88 18.41 0.88
CA LEU A 122 23.28 18.77 1.13
C LEU A 122 23.87 19.61 -0.01
N ALA A 123 23.57 19.26 -1.26
CA ALA A 123 24.01 20.03 -2.43
C ALA A 123 23.37 21.42 -2.46
N LYS A 124 22.04 21.52 -2.30
CA LYS A 124 21.30 22.80 -2.28
C LYS A 124 21.76 23.74 -1.15
N GLN A 125 22.19 23.18 -0.02
CA GLN A 125 22.74 23.94 1.13
C GLN A 125 24.26 24.19 1.01
N PHE A 126 24.89 23.86 -0.11
CA PHE A 126 26.34 24.01 -0.35
C PHE A 126 27.24 23.28 0.66
N ARG A 127 26.74 22.22 1.31
CA ARG A 127 27.48 21.39 2.28
C ARG A 127 28.34 20.33 1.58
N TRP A 128 29.25 20.77 0.71
CA TRP A 128 30.01 19.89 -0.21
C TRP A 128 30.94 18.88 0.48
N ILE A 129 31.47 19.19 1.66
CA ILE A 129 32.29 18.24 2.42
C ILE A 129 31.43 17.05 2.88
N ALA A 130 30.24 17.34 3.46
CA ALA A 130 29.30 16.31 3.89
C ALA A 130 28.77 15.51 2.68
N PHE A 131 28.46 16.19 1.58
CA PHE A 131 28.06 15.55 0.32
C PHE A 131 29.15 14.60 -0.19
N GLY A 132 30.42 15.03 -0.20
CA GLY A 132 31.55 14.22 -0.65
C GLY A 132 31.76 12.98 0.22
N LYS A 133 31.63 13.10 1.55
CA LYS A 133 31.67 11.96 2.49
C LYS A 133 30.56 10.95 2.21
N ALA A 134 29.32 11.42 2.04
CA ALA A 134 28.17 10.60 1.69
C ALA A 134 28.40 9.83 0.37
N VAL A 135 28.80 10.54 -0.69
CA VAL A 135 29.12 9.94 -1.99
C VAL A 135 30.23 8.89 -1.89
N HIS A 136 31.27 9.17 -1.11
CA HIS A 136 32.36 8.22 -0.92
C HIS A 136 31.88 6.93 -0.23
N GLN A 137 31.12 7.05 0.86
CA GLN A 137 30.60 5.91 1.61
C GLN A 137 29.62 5.08 0.77
N ILE A 138 28.70 5.74 0.06
CA ILE A 138 27.78 5.09 -0.88
C ILE A 138 28.54 4.33 -1.97
N HIS A 139 29.52 4.98 -2.59
CA HIS A 139 30.33 4.35 -3.64
C HIS A 139 31.08 3.12 -3.13
N LYS A 140 31.73 3.25 -1.96
CA LYS A 140 32.54 2.18 -1.37
C LYS A 140 31.72 0.92 -1.08
N ARG A 141 30.46 1.06 -0.65
CA ARG A 141 29.62 -0.06 -0.23
C ARG A 141 28.69 -0.58 -1.33
N PHE A 142 28.07 0.30 -2.11
CA PHE A 142 27.09 -0.09 -3.14
C PHE A 142 27.65 -0.14 -4.56
N GLY A 143 28.91 0.25 -4.78
CA GLY A 143 29.56 0.25 -6.10
C GLY A 143 29.04 1.33 -7.06
N ILE A 144 28.17 2.24 -6.60
CA ILE A 144 27.59 3.29 -7.44
C ILE A 144 28.66 4.32 -7.81
N SER A 145 28.75 4.69 -9.08
CA SER A 145 29.75 5.66 -9.57
C SER A 145 29.66 7.01 -8.86
N ARG A 146 30.80 7.49 -8.31
CA ARG A 146 30.89 8.83 -7.71
C ARG A 146 30.50 9.92 -8.69
N LYS A 147 30.93 9.81 -9.94
CA LYS A 147 30.61 10.76 -11.02
C LYS A 147 29.09 10.81 -11.24
N HIS A 148 28.43 9.67 -11.24
CA HIS A 148 26.97 9.59 -11.38
C HIS A 148 26.26 10.31 -10.22
N LEU A 149 26.66 10.04 -8.97
CA LEU A 149 26.06 10.66 -7.78
C LEU A 149 26.28 12.18 -7.74
N LEU A 150 27.50 12.64 -8.03
CA LEU A 150 27.85 14.06 -8.13
C LEU A 150 27.04 14.78 -9.20
N LEU A 151 26.93 14.21 -10.40
CA LEU A 151 26.19 14.83 -11.50
C LEU A 151 24.68 14.84 -11.22
N ASN A 152 24.10 13.72 -10.82
CA ASN A 152 22.64 13.58 -10.75
C ASN A 152 22.01 14.09 -9.45
N HIS A 153 22.74 14.05 -8.34
CA HIS A 153 22.23 14.44 -7.02
C HIS A 153 22.94 15.66 -6.42
N GLY A 154 24.10 16.04 -6.97
CA GLY A 154 24.81 17.28 -6.64
C GLY A 154 24.47 18.40 -7.62
N LEU A 155 25.15 18.40 -8.77
CA LEU A 155 25.09 19.50 -9.75
C LEU A 155 23.68 19.72 -10.33
N LYS A 156 22.97 18.64 -10.71
CA LYS A 156 21.58 18.76 -11.19
C LYS A 156 20.61 19.26 -10.12
N ALA A 157 20.92 19.09 -8.83
CA ALA A 157 20.06 19.54 -7.73
C ALA A 157 20.13 21.06 -7.50
N LEU A 158 21.21 21.69 -7.96
CA LEU A 158 21.42 23.15 -7.92
C LEU A 158 20.72 23.88 -9.06
N VAL A 159 20.32 23.15 -10.11
CA VAL A 159 19.61 23.75 -11.26
C VAL A 159 18.28 24.30 -10.75
N PRO A 160 18.02 25.62 -10.86
CA PRO A 160 16.79 26.24 -10.40
C PRO A 160 15.54 25.49 -10.89
N GLU A 161 14.55 25.33 -10.01
CA GLU A 161 13.31 24.63 -10.33
C GLU A 161 12.61 25.26 -11.55
N ALA A 162 12.69 26.58 -11.69
CA ALA A 162 12.22 27.32 -12.87
C ALA A 162 12.87 26.86 -14.19
N ILE A 163 14.19 26.60 -14.20
CA ILE A 163 14.89 26.10 -15.39
C ILE A 163 14.46 24.66 -15.67
N ASN A 164 14.35 23.82 -14.64
CA ASN A 164 13.83 22.46 -14.80
C ASN A 164 12.35 22.44 -15.25
N GLN A 165 11.52 23.38 -14.81
CA GLN A 165 10.13 23.53 -15.23
C GLN A 165 10.03 24.02 -16.68
N LEU A 166 10.89 24.97 -17.10
CA LEU A 166 11.01 25.42 -18.49
C LEU A 166 11.51 24.31 -19.41
N TRP A 167 12.56 23.58 -19.01
CA TRP A 167 13.07 22.40 -19.71
C TRP A 167 12.03 21.28 -19.78
N ARG A 168 11.26 21.06 -18.71
CA ARG A 168 10.14 20.10 -18.68
C ARG A 168 9.00 20.55 -19.57
N LYS A 169 8.63 21.83 -19.62
CA LYS A 169 7.64 22.38 -20.56
C LYS A 169 8.10 22.21 -22.00
N TRP A 170 9.37 22.46 -22.30
CA TRP A 170 9.96 22.31 -23.63
C TRP A 170 10.07 20.83 -24.07
N ARG A 171 10.45 19.92 -23.17
CA ARG A 171 10.43 18.46 -23.41
C ARG A 171 9.03 17.83 -23.36
N ARG A 172 8.04 18.47 -22.72
CA ARG A 172 6.66 17.97 -22.60
C ARG A 172 5.86 18.11 -23.88
N GLN A 173 6.37 18.81 -24.90
CA GLN A 173 5.75 18.80 -26.21
C GLN A 173 5.73 17.39 -26.84
N ASP A 174 6.49 16.43 -26.30
CA ASP A 174 6.62 15.08 -26.88
C ASP A 174 6.32 13.90 -25.93
N LYS A 175 5.88 14.12 -24.68
CA LYS A 175 5.44 13.03 -23.77
C LYS A 175 4.67 13.57 -22.56
N SER A 176 3.37 13.79 -22.73
CA SER A 176 2.41 13.94 -21.64
C SER A 176 2.19 12.58 -20.96
N ALA A 177 3.08 12.19 -20.05
CA ALA A 177 2.71 11.18 -19.06
C ALA A 177 1.76 11.85 -18.07
N SER A 178 0.46 11.73 -18.34
CA SER A 178 -0.61 12.12 -17.43
C SER A 178 -0.40 11.44 -16.08
N SER A 179 -0.54 12.19 -14.97
CA SER A 179 -0.61 11.64 -13.61
C SER A 179 -1.88 10.81 -13.38
N VAL A 180 -2.85 10.95 -14.28
CA VAL A 180 -4.14 10.31 -14.22
C VAL A 180 -4.04 8.87 -14.72
N SER A 181 -4.69 7.96 -14.00
CA SER A 181 -4.83 6.56 -14.41
C SER A 181 -5.38 6.48 -15.85
N PRO A 182 -4.84 5.60 -16.70
CA PRO A 182 -5.39 5.35 -18.04
C PRO A 182 -6.84 4.85 -18.04
N LEU A 183 -7.37 4.46 -16.88
CA LEU A 183 -8.77 4.10 -16.71
C LEU A 183 -9.71 5.31 -16.77
N VAL A 184 -9.26 6.51 -16.38
CA VAL A 184 -10.16 7.68 -16.30
C VAL A 184 -10.37 8.26 -17.69
N ASN A 185 -11.63 8.52 -18.06
CA ASN A 185 -11.95 9.17 -19.33
C ASN A 185 -11.27 10.55 -19.39
N ARG A 186 -10.56 10.82 -20.48
CA ARG A 186 -9.76 12.05 -20.63
C ARG A 186 -10.62 13.32 -20.64
N ASN A 187 -11.77 13.31 -21.32
CA ASN A 187 -12.66 14.46 -21.37
C ASN A 187 -13.23 14.76 -19.97
N PHE A 188 -13.54 13.72 -19.21
CA PHE A 188 -13.95 13.86 -17.81
C PHE A 188 -12.84 14.44 -16.94
N ALA A 189 -11.63 13.89 -17.03
CA ALA A 189 -10.45 14.35 -16.32
C ALA A 189 -10.17 15.84 -16.55
N GLU A 190 -10.24 16.28 -17.82
CA GLU A 190 -10.07 17.69 -18.21
C GLU A 190 -11.21 18.57 -17.68
N ARG A 191 -12.48 18.11 -17.79
CA ARG A 191 -13.67 18.82 -17.30
C ARG A 191 -13.62 19.13 -15.80
N ILE A 192 -13.18 18.16 -14.98
CA ILE A 192 -13.14 18.35 -13.52
C ILE A 192 -11.82 18.93 -13.01
N GLY A 193 -10.83 19.12 -13.91
CA GLY A 193 -9.49 19.55 -13.54
C GLY A 193 -8.79 18.57 -12.60
N ILE A 194 -8.82 17.26 -12.91
CA ILE A 194 -8.34 16.22 -11.99
C ILE A 194 -6.85 16.40 -11.66
N ASP A 195 -6.03 16.84 -12.62
CA ASP A 195 -4.60 17.08 -12.40
C ASP A 195 -4.38 18.20 -11.37
N GLN A 196 -5.17 19.28 -11.41
CA GLN A 196 -5.08 20.33 -10.41
C GLN A 196 -5.52 19.83 -9.03
N ARG A 197 -6.57 19.00 -8.97
CA ARG A 197 -7.06 18.40 -7.72
C ARG A 197 -6.03 17.47 -7.09
N ILE A 198 -5.44 16.57 -7.88
CA ILE A 198 -4.36 15.70 -7.43
C ILE A 198 -3.21 16.56 -6.89
N GLN A 199 -2.74 17.56 -7.65
CA GLN A 199 -1.68 18.46 -7.19
C GLN A 199 -2.04 19.24 -5.91
N ALA A 200 -3.31 19.62 -5.73
CA ALA A 200 -3.75 20.32 -4.52
C ALA A 200 -3.78 19.40 -3.28
N LEU A 201 -4.16 18.14 -3.46
CA LEU A 201 -4.20 17.13 -2.40
C LEU A 201 -2.80 16.57 -2.08
N ASP A 202 -1.92 16.48 -3.08
CA ASP A 202 -0.53 15.99 -2.96
C ASP A 202 0.43 17.02 -2.34
N LYS A 203 -0.09 18.09 -1.72
CA LYS A 203 0.72 19.18 -1.10
C LYS A 203 1.63 18.72 0.05
N SER A 204 1.62 17.45 0.45
CA SER A 204 2.58 16.86 1.39
C SER A 204 3.86 16.34 0.72
N ASP A 205 4.31 16.97 -0.37
CA ASP A 205 5.53 16.64 -1.14
C ASP A 205 6.85 16.64 -0.32
N GLN A 206 6.81 17.12 0.92
CA GLN A 206 7.96 17.05 1.81
C GLN A 206 8.01 15.68 2.48
N PRO A 207 8.99 14.82 2.14
CA PRO A 207 9.13 13.52 2.80
C PRO A 207 9.45 13.70 4.28
N SER A 208 8.94 12.79 5.09
CA SER A 208 9.19 12.72 6.53
C SER A 208 10.71 12.62 6.80
N LEU A 209 11.23 13.48 7.67
CA LEU A 209 12.67 13.48 8.00
C LEU A 209 13.01 12.54 9.16
N THR A 210 12.03 12.24 10.00
CA THR A 210 12.16 11.32 11.14
C THR A 210 11.15 10.20 11.04
N VAL A 211 11.46 9.05 11.63
CA VAL A 211 10.54 7.92 11.72
C VAL A 211 9.28 8.28 12.50
N ARG A 212 9.41 9.13 13.52
CA ARG A 212 8.26 9.57 14.32
C ARG A 212 7.30 10.43 13.52
N GLU A 213 7.82 11.37 12.71
CA GLU A 213 7.00 12.19 11.81
C GLU A 213 6.29 11.32 10.79
N ASP A 214 7.00 10.36 10.19
CA ASP A 214 6.45 9.44 9.20
C ASP A 214 5.32 8.58 9.79
N HIS A 215 5.57 8.04 10.98
CA HIS A 215 4.60 7.26 11.73
C HIS A 215 3.37 8.09 12.12
N TRP A 216 3.56 9.32 12.61
CA TRP A 216 2.46 10.22 12.94
C TRP A 216 1.60 10.53 11.71
N ARG A 217 2.23 10.90 10.58
CA ARG A 217 1.51 11.19 9.34
C ARG A 217 0.72 9.98 8.85
N ASN A 218 1.26 8.78 8.99
CA ASN A 218 0.56 7.55 8.64
C ASN A 218 -0.69 7.36 9.52
N LEU A 219 -0.56 7.47 10.85
CA LEU A 219 -1.68 7.32 11.80
C LEU A 219 -2.77 8.39 11.64
N THR A 220 -2.43 9.59 11.15
CA THR A 220 -3.39 10.70 10.99
C THR A 220 -3.98 10.81 9.58
N GLN A 221 -3.77 9.81 8.72
CA GLN A 221 -4.39 9.78 7.39
C GLN A 221 -5.89 9.43 7.48
N GLY A 222 -6.68 10.03 6.59
CA GLY A 222 -8.14 9.79 6.52
C GLY A 222 -8.52 8.35 6.15
N ILE A 223 -7.58 7.53 5.69
CA ILE A 223 -7.81 6.11 5.41
C ILE A 223 -8.16 5.31 6.68
N PHE A 224 -7.66 5.71 7.85
CA PHE A 224 -7.91 5.02 9.11
C PHE A 224 -9.37 5.10 9.56
N PRO A 225 -9.96 6.31 9.70
CA PRO A 225 -11.39 6.44 9.98
C PRO A 225 -12.25 5.66 8.98
N LEU A 226 -11.95 5.78 7.67
CA LEU A 226 -12.71 5.09 6.62
C LEU A 226 -12.72 3.56 6.82
N ILE A 227 -11.56 2.95 7.08
CA ILE A 227 -11.47 1.50 7.29
C ILE A 227 -12.19 1.08 8.58
N LEU A 228 -12.07 1.86 9.66
CA LEU A 228 -12.75 1.57 10.93
C LEU A 228 -14.27 1.62 10.79
N GLU A 229 -14.79 2.66 10.13
CA GLU A 229 -16.22 2.82 9.85
C GLU A 229 -16.76 1.67 8.98
N GLN A 230 -16.03 1.31 7.91
CA GLN A 230 -16.40 0.18 7.05
C GLN A 230 -16.43 -1.15 7.82
N LEU A 231 -15.42 -1.42 8.65
CA LEU A 231 -15.38 -2.64 9.44
C LEU A 231 -16.48 -2.67 10.50
N ASP A 232 -16.80 -1.54 11.14
CA ASP A 232 -17.92 -1.44 12.07
C ASP A 232 -19.25 -1.85 11.40
N ARG A 233 -19.52 -1.31 10.20
CA ARG A 233 -20.70 -1.69 9.39
C ARG A 233 -20.72 -3.18 9.06
N TYR A 234 -19.57 -3.75 8.68
CA TYR A 234 -19.47 -5.19 8.38
C TYR A 234 -19.65 -6.08 9.60
N ASN A 235 -19.22 -5.64 10.79
CA ASN A 235 -19.42 -6.40 12.03
C ASN A 235 -20.87 -6.30 12.51
N ALA A 236 -21.47 -5.11 12.40
CA ALA A 236 -22.86 -4.86 12.76
C ALA A 236 -23.85 -5.74 11.96
N ALA A 237 -23.58 -5.95 10.66
CA ALA A 237 -24.36 -6.84 9.79
C ALA A 237 -24.50 -8.27 10.36
N PHE A 238 -23.53 -8.72 11.15
CA PHE A 238 -23.51 -10.04 11.78
C PHE A 238 -23.73 -10.00 13.30
N SER A 239 -24.13 -8.85 13.86
CA SER A 239 -24.29 -8.65 15.31
C SER A 239 -23.02 -8.95 16.11
N LEU A 240 -21.86 -8.62 15.54
CA LEU A 240 -20.55 -8.77 16.16
C LEU A 240 -20.05 -7.43 16.71
N GLU A 241 -19.46 -7.47 17.90
CA GLU A 241 -18.68 -6.37 18.46
C GLU A 241 -17.20 -6.61 18.13
N ALA A 242 -16.66 -5.87 17.16
CA ALA A 242 -15.23 -5.90 16.89
C ALA A 242 -14.46 -5.09 17.93
N ARG A 243 -13.30 -5.60 18.33
CA ARG A 243 -12.31 -4.86 19.10
C ARG A 243 -10.97 -4.96 18.40
N HIS A 244 -10.27 -3.83 18.35
CA HIS A 244 -8.98 -3.69 17.70
C HIS A 244 -7.90 -3.43 18.76
N PRO A 245 -7.30 -4.47 19.39
CA PRO A 245 -6.29 -4.30 20.45
C PRO A 245 -5.12 -3.39 20.05
N PHE A 246 -4.74 -3.39 18.77
CA PHE A 246 -3.68 -2.50 18.28
C PHE A 246 -4.07 -1.02 18.31
N MET A 247 -5.36 -0.70 18.31
CA MET A 247 -5.85 0.68 18.39
C MET A 247 -6.03 1.19 19.82
N ASP A 248 -5.53 0.45 20.83
CA ASP A 248 -5.45 0.99 22.19
C ASP A 248 -4.57 2.25 22.19
N LYS A 249 -5.14 3.37 22.68
CA LYS A 249 -4.47 4.67 22.73
C LYS A 249 -3.08 4.60 23.37
N ARG A 250 -2.92 3.81 24.44
CA ARG A 250 -1.64 3.70 25.16
C ARG A 250 -0.61 2.99 24.31
N LEU A 251 -1.02 1.97 23.55
CA LEU A 251 -0.13 1.26 22.63
C LEU A 251 0.29 2.17 21.47
N LEU A 252 -0.65 2.92 20.90
CA LEU A 252 -0.38 3.92 19.86
C LEU A 252 0.65 4.97 20.34
N GLU A 253 0.40 5.58 21.51
CA GLU A 253 1.29 6.59 22.11
C GLU A 253 2.67 6.01 22.41
N PHE A 254 2.73 4.78 22.97
CA PHE A 254 3.97 4.06 23.20
C PHE A 254 4.74 3.83 21.90
N CYS A 255 4.09 3.25 20.88
CA CYS A 255 4.71 2.95 19.60
C CYS A 255 5.16 4.22 18.86
N LEU A 256 4.47 5.35 19.03
CA LEU A 256 4.87 6.64 18.46
C LEU A 256 6.09 7.24 19.16
N ALA A 257 6.23 7.00 20.47
CA ALA A 257 7.35 7.50 21.27
C ALA A 257 8.64 6.65 21.15
N LEU A 258 8.56 5.46 20.56
CA LEU A 258 9.71 4.55 20.42
C LEU A 258 10.87 5.18 19.62
N PRO A 259 12.12 4.97 20.05
CA PRO A 259 13.30 5.23 19.23
C PRO A 259 13.22 4.49 17.88
N SER A 260 13.77 5.08 16.82
CA SER A 260 13.68 4.52 15.46
C SER A 260 14.33 3.12 15.38
N GLU A 261 15.39 2.86 16.16
CA GLU A 261 16.05 1.56 16.34
C GLU A 261 15.10 0.47 16.82
N GLN A 262 14.04 0.80 17.57
CA GLN A 262 13.09 -0.22 18.05
C GLN A 262 12.07 -0.60 16.96
N LYS A 263 11.99 0.18 15.88
CA LYS A 263 11.13 -0.12 14.73
C LYS A 263 11.90 -0.85 13.63
N LEU A 264 13.11 -0.42 13.32
CA LEU A 264 14.02 -1.09 12.38
C LEU A 264 15.36 -1.35 13.06
N TYR A 265 15.81 -2.61 13.12
CA TYR A 265 17.13 -2.97 13.66
C TYR A 265 17.67 -4.20 12.98
N GLN A 266 18.94 -4.17 12.58
CA GLN A 266 19.59 -5.26 11.83
C GLN A 266 18.70 -5.73 10.66
N GLY A 267 18.12 -4.77 9.93
CA GLY A 267 17.29 -5.05 8.77
C GLY A 267 15.88 -5.55 9.08
N TRP A 268 15.55 -5.92 10.31
CA TRP A 268 14.22 -6.40 10.67
C TRP A 268 13.28 -5.26 10.99
N SER A 269 12.19 -5.15 10.23
CA SER A 269 11.07 -4.26 10.53
C SER A 269 10.24 -4.74 11.72
N ARG A 270 9.58 -3.80 12.41
CA ARG A 270 8.80 -4.01 13.64
C ARG A 270 9.58 -4.75 14.71
N MET A 271 10.85 -4.41 14.90
CA MET A 271 11.74 -5.13 15.84
C MET A 271 11.15 -5.23 17.25
N VAL A 272 10.51 -4.17 17.75
CA VAL A 272 9.86 -4.15 19.06
C VAL A 272 8.79 -5.25 19.19
N LEU A 273 7.96 -5.47 18.17
CA LEU A 273 6.95 -6.52 18.17
C LEU A 273 7.61 -7.89 18.09
N ARG A 274 8.65 -8.04 17.26
CA ARG A 274 9.40 -9.31 17.18
C ARG A 274 10.00 -9.68 18.52
N ARG A 275 10.63 -8.73 19.22
CA ARG A 275 11.18 -8.93 20.57
C ARG A 275 10.09 -9.20 21.60
N GLY A 276 9.02 -8.41 21.59
CA GLY A 276 7.91 -8.56 22.54
C GLY A 276 7.15 -9.87 22.41
N MET A 277 7.12 -10.45 21.21
CA MET A 277 6.48 -11.76 20.92
C MET A 277 7.46 -12.94 21.06
N ALA A 278 8.68 -12.72 21.56
CA ALA A 278 9.58 -13.81 21.88
C ALA A 278 8.91 -14.75 22.89
N ASP A 279 9.00 -16.05 22.61
CA ASP A 279 8.48 -17.13 23.46
C ASP A 279 6.95 -17.15 23.61
N ILE A 280 6.24 -16.26 22.88
CA ILE A 280 4.79 -16.25 22.71
C ILE A 280 4.40 -16.77 21.32
N LEU A 281 5.15 -16.38 20.28
CA LEU A 281 4.90 -16.83 18.91
C LEU A 281 5.95 -17.87 18.48
N PRO A 282 5.57 -18.86 17.64
CA PRO A 282 6.51 -19.77 17.02
C PRO A 282 7.55 -18.98 16.21
N LYS A 283 8.82 -19.40 16.23
CA LYS A 283 9.92 -18.69 15.55
C LYS A 283 9.62 -18.44 14.06
N ALA A 284 8.98 -19.39 13.39
CA ALA A 284 8.58 -19.26 11.98
C ALA A 284 7.57 -18.12 11.72
N VAL A 285 6.76 -17.76 12.71
CA VAL A 285 5.81 -16.64 12.64
C VAL A 285 6.46 -15.36 13.15
N GLN A 286 7.14 -15.42 14.30
CA GLN A 286 7.86 -14.29 14.91
C GLN A 286 8.84 -13.63 13.94
N TRP A 287 9.56 -14.43 13.15
CA TRP A 287 10.60 -13.97 12.21
C TRP A 287 10.16 -14.00 10.75
N ARG A 288 8.85 -14.11 10.49
CA ARG A 288 8.32 -14.03 9.12
C ARG A 288 8.62 -12.65 8.52
N GLY A 289 9.22 -12.61 7.33
CA GLY A 289 9.51 -11.39 6.58
C GLY A 289 8.30 -10.87 5.79
N GLY A 290 7.64 -11.75 5.03
CA GLY A 290 6.57 -11.35 4.11
C GLY A 290 5.15 -11.47 4.68
N LYS A 291 4.18 -10.86 4.00
CA LYS A 291 2.74 -11.07 4.20
C LYS A 291 2.19 -12.03 3.14
N ALA A 292 1.01 -12.59 3.37
CA ALA A 292 0.31 -13.34 2.32
C ALA A 292 -0.15 -12.35 1.24
N HIS A 293 -0.05 -12.73 -0.03
CA HIS A 293 -0.50 -11.91 -1.15
C HIS A 293 -1.82 -12.46 -1.68
N MET A 294 -2.89 -11.66 -1.61
CA MET A 294 -4.24 -12.09 -1.98
C MET A 294 -4.56 -11.95 -3.48
N GLY A 295 -3.63 -11.44 -4.30
CA GLY A 295 -3.85 -11.28 -5.74
C GLY A 295 -4.23 -12.57 -6.48
N PRO A 296 -3.60 -13.74 -6.24
CA PRO A 296 -4.04 -15.00 -6.81
C PRO A 296 -5.49 -15.36 -6.48
N ASN A 297 -5.93 -15.13 -5.24
CA ASN A 297 -7.32 -15.39 -4.84
C ASN A 297 -8.28 -14.43 -5.53
N PHE A 298 -7.93 -13.15 -5.65
CA PHE A 298 -8.70 -12.18 -6.44
C PHE A 298 -8.84 -12.64 -7.90
N ILE A 299 -7.74 -13.03 -8.54
CA ILE A 299 -7.73 -13.46 -9.93
C ILE A 299 -8.58 -14.72 -10.10
N HIS A 300 -8.41 -15.71 -9.23
CA HIS A 300 -9.21 -16.94 -9.25
C HIS A 300 -10.69 -16.64 -9.03
N GLY A 301 -11.04 -15.89 -7.99
CA GLY A 301 -12.41 -15.52 -7.68
C GLY A 301 -13.07 -14.75 -8.83
N LEU A 302 -12.39 -13.78 -9.43
CA LEU A 302 -12.94 -13.00 -10.53
C LEU A 302 -13.07 -13.81 -11.84
N LEU A 303 -12.04 -14.56 -12.21
CA LEU A 303 -11.98 -15.26 -13.51
C LEU A 303 -12.63 -16.64 -13.50
N THR A 304 -12.92 -17.21 -12.34
CA THR A 304 -13.57 -18.51 -12.18
C THR A 304 -14.93 -18.37 -11.53
N LEU A 305 -15.00 -17.84 -10.30
CA LEU A 305 -16.24 -17.85 -9.50
C LEU A 305 -17.23 -16.75 -9.92
N ASN A 306 -16.74 -15.57 -10.26
CA ASN A 306 -17.54 -14.42 -10.66
C ASN A 306 -17.43 -14.10 -12.16
N ARG A 307 -17.03 -15.08 -12.98
CA ARG A 307 -16.73 -14.86 -14.40
C ARG A 307 -17.93 -14.34 -15.19
N GLN A 308 -19.11 -14.87 -14.89
CA GLN A 308 -20.35 -14.47 -15.57
C GLN A 308 -20.68 -13.00 -15.29
N VAL A 309 -20.60 -12.56 -14.02
CA VAL A 309 -20.83 -11.16 -13.65
C VAL A 309 -19.78 -10.26 -14.27
N PHE A 310 -18.51 -10.68 -14.27
CA PHE A 310 -17.43 -9.93 -14.91
C PHE A 310 -17.67 -9.74 -16.41
N ASP A 311 -18.01 -10.80 -17.14
CA ASP A 311 -18.27 -10.72 -18.59
C ASP A 311 -19.53 -9.89 -18.88
N ASP A 312 -20.59 -10.03 -18.09
CA ASP A 312 -21.82 -9.26 -18.24
C ASP A 312 -21.58 -7.76 -18.11
N VAL A 313 -20.81 -7.32 -17.11
CA VAL A 313 -20.48 -5.89 -16.93
C VAL A 313 -19.76 -5.34 -18.16
N ILE A 314 -18.78 -6.08 -18.68
CA ILE A 314 -18.00 -5.64 -19.85
C ILE A 314 -18.84 -5.64 -21.13
N LEU A 315 -19.79 -6.55 -21.28
CA LEU A 315 -20.62 -6.66 -22.48
C LEU A 315 -21.80 -5.68 -22.46
N ASN A 316 -22.46 -5.55 -21.32
CA ASN A 316 -23.81 -4.98 -21.23
C ASN A 316 -23.91 -3.71 -20.35
N LYS A 317 -22.91 -3.40 -19.51
CA LYS A 317 -23.03 -2.31 -18.51
C LYS A 317 -22.03 -1.17 -18.67
N LEU A 318 -21.17 -1.19 -19.70
CA LEU A 318 -20.15 -0.16 -19.87
C LEU A 318 -20.69 1.22 -20.23
N GLU A 319 -21.88 1.29 -20.85
CA GLU A 319 -22.55 2.57 -21.17
C GLU A 319 -22.85 3.40 -19.92
N LEU A 320 -23.07 2.76 -18.77
CA LEU A 320 -23.30 3.44 -17.49
C LEU A 320 -22.08 4.23 -17.00
N ILE A 321 -20.87 3.86 -17.45
CA ILE A 321 -19.61 4.45 -16.97
C ILE A 321 -18.79 5.14 -18.04
N GLU A 322 -19.27 5.22 -19.29
CA GLU A 322 -18.51 5.80 -20.41
C GLU A 322 -18.13 7.27 -20.19
N GLY A 323 -18.97 8.02 -19.46
CA GLY A 323 -18.73 9.41 -19.10
C GLY A 323 -17.60 9.60 -18.08
N TYR A 324 -17.18 8.53 -17.39
CA TYR A 324 -16.21 8.55 -16.30
C TYR A 324 -14.94 7.76 -16.62
N VAL A 325 -15.08 6.67 -17.38
CA VAL A 325 -14.06 5.64 -17.60
C VAL A 325 -13.76 5.49 -19.09
N ASP A 326 -12.50 5.26 -19.43
CA ASP A 326 -12.08 4.81 -20.77
C ASP A 326 -12.48 3.34 -20.97
N THR A 327 -13.65 3.13 -21.58
CA THR A 327 -14.26 1.81 -21.78
C THR A 327 -13.46 0.94 -22.75
N ASP A 328 -12.77 1.53 -23.73
CA ASP A 328 -11.93 0.79 -24.67
C ASP A 328 -10.69 0.23 -23.96
N PHE A 329 -10.07 1.04 -23.10
CA PHE A 329 -8.99 0.57 -22.25
C PHE A 329 -9.46 -0.56 -21.32
N LEU A 330 -10.63 -0.44 -20.70
CA LEU A 330 -11.19 -1.47 -19.84
C LEU A 330 -11.46 -2.78 -20.61
N ARG A 331 -12.03 -2.72 -21.83
CA ARG A 331 -12.21 -3.86 -22.73
C ARG A 331 -10.88 -4.52 -23.08
N GLN A 332 -9.81 -3.74 -23.32
CA GLN A 332 -8.48 -4.29 -23.57
C GLN A 332 -7.92 -5.00 -22.34
N VAL A 333 -8.15 -4.47 -21.14
CA VAL A 333 -7.70 -5.11 -19.89
C VAL A 333 -8.43 -6.44 -19.69
N HIS A 334 -9.76 -6.47 -19.89
CA HIS A 334 -10.56 -7.70 -19.86
C HIS A 334 -10.00 -8.77 -20.82
N ARG A 335 -9.77 -8.45 -22.10
CA ARG A 335 -9.20 -9.39 -23.07
C ARG A 335 -7.84 -9.94 -22.64
N ARG A 336 -6.98 -9.10 -22.04
CA ARG A 336 -5.67 -9.56 -21.52
C ARG A 336 -5.83 -10.53 -20.36
N MET A 337 -6.80 -10.30 -19.47
CA MET A 337 -7.03 -11.15 -18.30
C MET A 337 -7.69 -12.49 -18.68
N THR A 338 -8.54 -12.49 -19.70
CA THR A 338 -9.32 -13.67 -20.10
C THR A 338 -8.64 -14.54 -21.18
N SER A 339 -7.61 -14.03 -21.86
CA SER A 339 -6.86 -14.77 -22.90
C SER A 339 -5.88 -15.84 -22.38
N GLY A 340 -5.86 -16.12 -21.07
CA GLY A 340 -5.00 -17.16 -20.46
C GLY A 340 -3.54 -16.74 -20.27
N GLY A 341 -3.18 -15.50 -20.61
CA GLY A 341 -1.86 -14.93 -20.35
C GLY A 341 -1.65 -14.56 -18.88
N ARG A 342 -0.41 -14.20 -18.52
CA ARG A 342 -0.08 -13.72 -17.17
C ARG A 342 -0.78 -12.39 -16.87
N VAL A 343 -1.70 -12.40 -15.91
CA VAL A 343 -2.36 -11.20 -15.39
C VAL A 343 -1.36 -10.33 -14.63
N ARG A 344 -1.40 -9.01 -14.85
CA ARG A 344 -0.59 -8.04 -14.11
C ARG A 344 -1.40 -7.52 -12.93
N GLU A 345 -0.76 -7.26 -11.78
CA GLU A 345 -1.42 -6.71 -10.59
C GLU A 345 -2.16 -5.39 -10.89
N LYS A 346 -1.55 -4.52 -11.70
CA LYS A 346 -2.20 -3.27 -12.15
C LYS A 346 -3.49 -3.51 -12.92
N ASP A 347 -3.57 -4.59 -13.70
CA ASP A 347 -4.78 -4.93 -14.46
C ASP A 347 -5.91 -5.32 -13.49
N CYS A 348 -5.58 -5.94 -12.35
CA CYS A 348 -6.56 -6.32 -11.32
C CYS A 348 -7.26 -5.10 -10.71
N MET A 349 -6.49 -4.10 -10.27
CA MET A 349 -7.08 -2.87 -9.70
C MET A 349 -7.84 -2.06 -10.72
N THR A 350 -7.34 -1.95 -11.96
CA THR A 350 -8.04 -1.28 -13.06
C THR A 350 -9.40 -1.92 -13.33
N VAL A 351 -9.45 -3.25 -13.43
CA VAL A 351 -10.70 -3.97 -13.68
C VAL A 351 -11.63 -3.86 -12.49
N TRP A 352 -11.12 -4.00 -11.26
CA TRP A 352 -11.91 -3.81 -10.04
C TRP A 352 -12.63 -2.46 -10.04
N GLN A 353 -11.89 -1.36 -10.23
CA GLN A 353 -12.44 0.00 -10.22
C GLN A 353 -13.51 0.22 -11.30
N GLY A 354 -13.31 -0.32 -12.51
CA GLY A 354 -14.29 -0.21 -13.59
C GLY A 354 -15.56 -1.03 -13.31
N ILE A 355 -15.39 -2.29 -12.87
CA ILE A 355 -16.53 -3.18 -12.58
C ILE A 355 -17.37 -2.63 -11.43
N ILE A 356 -16.73 -2.27 -10.32
CA ILE A 356 -17.46 -1.90 -9.10
C ILE A 356 -18.24 -0.61 -9.32
N LEU A 357 -17.71 0.33 -10.11
CA LEU A 357 -18.41 1.55 -10.48
C LEU A 357 -19.64 1.24 -11.35
N ALA A 358 -19.49 0.39 -12.37
CA ALA A 358 -20.61 0.02 -13.25
C ALA A 358 -21.73 -0.68 -12.48
N LEU A 359 -21.37 -1.65 -11.64
CA LEU A 359 -22.34 -2.37 -10.80
C LEU A 359 -23.02 -1.46 -9.77
N TRP A 360 -22.27 -0.52 -9.18
CA TRP A 360 -22.85 0.44 -8.23
C TRP A 360 -23.85 1.37 -8.89
N LEU A 361 -23.50 1.99 -10.03
CA LEU A 361 -24.40 2.90 -10.75
C LEU A 361 -25.66 2.19 -11.25
N ASP A 362 -25.51 0.94 -11.72
CA ASP A 362 -26.63 0.08 -12.12
C ASP A 362 -27.58 -0.17 -10.94
N ARG A 363 -27.02 -0.55 -9.77
CA ARG A 363 -27.79 -0.79 -8.54
C ARG A 363 -28.52 0.45 -8.06
N THR A 364 -27.85 1.60 -8.01
CA THR A 364 -28.45 2.84 -7.52
C THR A 364 -29.37 3.51 -8.54
N GLN A 365 -29.48 2.96 -9.76
CA GLN A 365 -30.15 3.59 -10.91
C GLN A 365 -29.71 5.05 -11.10
N ALA A 366 -28.45 5.33 -10.77
CA ALA A 366 -27.90 6.67 -10.84
C ALA A 366 -27.55 6.92 -12.30
N THR A 367 -28.32 7.78 -12.97
CA THR A 367 -27.98 8.24 -14.31
C THR A 367 -26.75 9.15 -14.26
N PRO A 368 -25.82 9.05 -15.23
CA PRO A 368 -24.59 9.84 -15.28
C PRO A 368 -24.76 11.35 -15.25
#